data_AF-A0AAD0VGH1-F1
#
_entry.id   AF-A0AAD0VGH1-F1
#
_cell.length_a   1.000
_cell.length_b   1.000
_cell.length_c   1.000
_cell.angle_alpha   90.00
_cell.angle_beta   90.00
_cell.angle_gamma   90.00
#
_symmetry.space_group_name_H-M   'P 1'
#
loop_
_entity.id
_entity.type
_entity.pdbx_description
1 polymer ?
#
loop_
_entity_poly.entity_id
_entity_poly.type
_entity_poly.pdbx_seq_one_letter_code
_entity_poly.pdbx_strand_id
1 'polypeptide(L)'
;MTAPEGRGIAGRTDTFRILHVSTGNVCRSPITERLTRHALMDRLGDPLSGGLIVESAGTWGHEGAPMEANAEIVLADFGADASGFVGRELLDEHVIRADLVLTATRDHRAQVISMGHSAGLRTFTLKEFTRLVRAIDPATLPDPRDEGVVERARALVRAAAALRGWLLAPTAEADEVYDPYGAPITFFRSIGDEINQALDPVVTALTGVRAPSS
;
A
#
# COMPACT_ATOMS: atom_id res chain seq x y z
N MET A 1 -29.85 6.81 39.53
CA MET A 1 -28.67 5.95 39.25
C MET A 1 -28.66 5.70 37.75
N THR A 2 -28.12 6.66 37.00
CA THR A 2 -28.05 6.64 35.54
C THR A 2 -26.80 5.88 35.12
N ALA A 3 -26.98 4.83 34.32
CA ALA A 3 -25.88 4.05 33.75
C ALA A 3 -25.00 4.95 32.84
N PRO A 4 -23.68 4.70 32.74
CA PRO A 4 -22.82 5.48 31.88
C PRO A 4 -23.04 5.06 30.42
N GLU A 5 -23.27 6.04 29.55
CA GLU A 5 -23.26 5.85 28.10
C GLU A 5 -21.85 5.48 27.66
N GLY A 6 -21.70 4.26 27.15
CA GLY A 6 -20.47 3.82 26.51
C GLY A 6 -20.19 4.68 25.30
N ARG A 7 -19.13 5.51 25.36
CA ARG A 7 -18.54 6.12 24.17
C ARG A 7 -18.00 5.01 23.27
N GLY A 8 -18.83 4.61 22.31
CA GLY A 8 -18.44 3.75 21.21
C GLY A 8 -17.30 4.38 20.40
N ILE A 9 -16.46 3.49 19.87
CA ILE A 9 -15.23 3.78 19.12
C ILE A 9 -15.63 4.29 17.71
N ALA A 10 -16.20 5.48 17.62
CA ALA A 10 -16.78 6.04 16.40
C ALA A 10 -15.75 6.55 15.35
N GLY A 11 -14.54 5.98 15.30
CA GLY A 11 -13.44 6.50 14.48
C GLY A 11 -12.82 5.53 13.47
N ARG A 12 -13.28 4.27 13.39
CA ARG A 12 -12.68 3.25 12.51
C ARG A 12 -13.44 2.99 11.20
N THR A 13 -14.71 3.40 11.12
CA THR A 13 -15.57 3.07 9.97
C THR A 13 -15.29 3.89 8.72
N ASP A 14 -14.76 5.11 8.86
CA ASP A 14 -14.74 6.07 7.76
C ASP A 14 -13.35 6.24 7.12
N THR A 15 -12.35 5.49 7.61
CA THR A 15 -10.99 5.52 7.04
C THR A 15 -10.49 4.14 6.67
N PHE A 16 -9.64 4.09 5.66
CA PHE A 16 -8.91 2.90 5.22
C PHE A 16 -7.41 3.21 5.13
N ARG A 17 -6.60 2.48 5.90
CA ARG A 17 -5.16 2.70 6.00
C ARG A 17 -4.37 1.69 5.16
N ILE A 18 -3.55 2.19 4.25
CA ILE A 18 -2.60 1.44 3.43
C ILE A 18 -1.20 1.69 3.98
N LEU A 19 -0.51 0.62 4.39
CA LEU A 19 0.86 0.68 4.90
C LEU A 19 1.81 -0.02 3.93
N HIS A 20 2.78 0.70 3.41
CA HIS A 20 3.86 0.14 2.59
C HIS A 20 5.08 -0.21 3.47
N VAL A 21 5.62 -1.42 3.33
CA VAL A 21 6.72 -1.90 4.17
C VAL A 21 7.90 -2.37 3.34
N SER A 22 9.10 -1.88 3.67
CA SER A 22 10.38 -2.36 3.14
C SER A 22 11.40 -2.47 4.29
N THR A 23 12.70 -2.52 4.02
CA THR A 23 13.72 -2.70 5.07
C THR A 23 13.98 -1.39 5.81
N GLY A 24 14.66 -0.42 5.17
CA GLY A 24 15.13 0.80 5.82
C GLY A 24 14.16 1.98 5.80
N ASN A 25 13.03 1.86 5.09
CA ASN A 25 12.10 2.98 4.82
C ASN A 25 12.72 4.21 4.17
N VAL A 26 13.66 4.02 3.25
CA VAL A 26 14.33 5.12 2.52
C VAL A 26 14.27 4.99 1.00
N CYS A 27 13.98 3.80 0.45
CA CYS A 27 13.90 3.56 -1.01
C CYS A 27 12.54 3.03 -1.45
N ARG A 28 12.32 1.70 -1.36
CA ARG A 28 11.14 1.02 -1.93
C ARG A 28 9.82 1.46 -1.30
N SER A 29 9.68 1.37 0.03
CA SER A 29 8.40 1.73 0.66
C SER A 29 8.05 3.22 0.55
N PRO A 30 9.00 4.17 0.60
CA PRO A 30 8.71 5.58 0.26
C PRO A 30 8.28 5.77 -1.20
N ILE A 31 8.96 5.12 -2.16
CA ILE A 31 8.54 5.18 -3.57
C ILE A 31 7.10 4.68 -3.72
N THR A 32 6.79 3.50 -3.19
CA THR A 32 5.44 2.93 -3.30
C THR A 32 4.39 3.80 -2.60
N GLU A 33 4.68 4.37 -1.42
CA GLU A 33 3.77 5.30 -0.73
C GLU A 33 3.45 6.52 -1.59
N ARG A 34 4.50 7.20 -2.08
CA ARG A 34 4.32 8.47 -2.81
C ARG A 34 3.68 8.27 -4.17
N LEU A 35 4.02 7.21 -4.90
CA LEU A 35 3.32 6.84 -6.12
C LEU A 35 1.87 6.45 -5.87
N THR A 36 1.56 5.75 -4.78
CA THR A 36 0.16 5.43 -4.41
C THR A 36 -0.63 6.70 -4.11
N ARG A 37 -0.07 7.64 -3.33
CA ARG A 37 -0.71 8.94 -3.05
C ARG A 37 -0.94 9.75 -4.32
N HIS A 38 0.06 9.83 -5.20
CA HIS A 38 -0.04 10.52 -6.47
C HIS A 38 -1.15 9.91 -7.36
N ALA A 39 -1.12 8.58 -7.54
CA ALA A 39 -2.12 7.87 -8.33
C ALA A 39 -3.55 7.98 -7.78
N LEU A 40 -3.71 8.10 -6.45
CA LEU A 40 -4.99 8.38 -5.81
C LEU A 40 -5.45 9.83 -6.06
N MET A 41 -4.53 10.80 -5.94
CA MET A 41 -4.80 12.20 -6.19
C MET A 41 -5.33 12.42 -7.62
N ASP A 42 -4.68 11.80 -8.61
CA ASP A 42 -5.08 11.91 -10.01
C ASP A 42 -6.48 11.36 -10.31
N ARG A 43 -6.95 10.39 -9.51
CA ARG A 43 -8.23 9.69 -9.73
C ARG A 43 -9.38 10.26 -8.91
N LEU A 44 -9.10 10.69 -7.69
CA LEU A 44 -10.12 11.07 -6.71
C LEU A 44 -10.06 12.55 -6.31
N GLY A 45 -9.03 13.29 -6.71
CA GLY A 45 -8.68 14.53 -6.02
C GLY A 45 -8.14 14.21 -4.62
N ASP A 46 -8.45 15.02 -3.61
CA ASP A 46 -7.93 14.79 -2.25
C ASP A 46 -8.36 13.42 -1.68
N PRO A 47 -7.43 12.44 -1.55
CA PRO A 47 -7.77 11.10 -1.09
C PRO A 47 -8.15 11.04 0.38
N LEU A 48 -7.73 12.03 1.19
CA LEU A 48 -8.13 12.13 2.60
C LEU A 48 -9.64 12.39 2.72
N SER A 49 -10.20 13.16 1.78
CA SER A 49 -11.65 13.36 1.66
C SER A 49 -12.40 12.06 1.33
N GLY A 50 -11.73 11.11 0.66
CA GLY A 50 -12.24 9.75 0.40
C GLY A 50 -11.97 8.76 1.53
N GLY A 51 -11.38 9.19 2.64
CA GLY A 51 -11.04 8.33 3.79
C GLY A 51 -9.81 7.45 3.58
N LEU A 52 -9.05 7.64 2.50
CA LEU A 52 -7.85 6.84 2.22
C LEU A 52 -6.61 7.47 2.84
N ILE A 53 -5.88 6.70 3.63
CA ILE A 53 -4.64 7.13 4.28
C ILE A 53 -3.53 6.19 3.82
N VAL A 54 -2.48 6.73 3.24
CA VAL A 54 -1.34 5.97 2.72
C VAL A 54 -0.10 6.34 3.50
N GLU A 55 0.60 5.37 4.06
CA GLU A 55 1.80 5.57 4.86
C GLU A 55 2.84 4.50 4.53
N SER A 56 4.09 4.68 4.94
CA SER A 56 5.13 3.64 4.87
C SER A 56 5.90 3.48 6.17
N ALA A 57 6.57 2.35 6.33
CA ALA A 57 7.52 2.10 7.41
C ALA A 57 8.58 1.07 6.97
N GLY A 58 9.57 0.84 7.83
CA GLY A 58 10.68 -0.09 7.57
C GLY A 58 10.85 -1.09 8.69
N THR A 59 11.03 -2.37 8.36
CA THR A 59 11.26 -3.41 9.38
C THR A 59 12.57 -3.24 10.14
N TRP A 60 13.51 -2.51 9.55
CA TRP A 60 14.71 -1.93 10.16
C TRP A 60 14.77 -0.45 9.78
N GLY A 61 13.65 0.24 9.95
CA GLY A 61 13.46 1.61 9.47
C GLY A 61 14.42 2.59 10.13
N HIS A 62 15.00 3.49 9.33
CA HIS A 62 15.88 4.52 9.83
C HIS A 62 15.06 5.72 10.31
N GLU A 63 14.73 5.76 11.59
CA GLU A 63 13.95 6.84 12.21
C GLU A 63 14.59 8.22 11.94
N GLY A 64 13.81 9.14 11.37
CA GLY A 64 14.29 10.49 11.07
C GLY A 64 15.10 10.61 9.78
N ALA A 65 15.43 9.51 9.10
CA ALA A 65 16.26 9.56 7.89
C ALA A 65 15.50 10.19 6.71
N PRO A 66 16.19 10.96 5.85
CA PRO A 66 15.58 11.44 4.61
C PRO A 66 15.33 10.27 3.64
N MET A 67 14.55 10.54 2.60
CA MET A 67 14.45 9.63 1.47
C MET A 67 15.82 9.51 0.79
N GLU A 68 16.12 8.34 0.22
CA GLU A 68 17.32 8.19 -0.59
C GLU A 68 17.21 9.06 -1.87
N ALA A 69 18.31 9.70 -2.26
CA ALA A 69 18.29 10.72 -3.31
C ALA A 69 17.85 10.21 -4.69
N ASN A 70 18.24 8.99 -5.08
CA ASN A 70 17.76 8.38 -6.32
C ASN A 70 16.27 8.03 -6.25
N ALA A 71 15.75 7.65 -5.08
CA ALA A 71 14.30 7.47 -4.89
C ALA A 71 13.53 8.78 -5.10
N GLU A 72 14.06 9.93 -4.63
CA GLU A 72 13.46 11.24 -4.92
C GLU A 72 13.46 11.57 -6.42
N ILE A 73 14.56 11.30 -7.12
CA ILE A 73 14.66 11.49 -8.58
C ILE A 73 13.61 10.63 -9.30
N VAL A 74 13.46 9.36 -8.90
CA VAL A 74 12.45 8.47 -9.49
C VAL A 74 11.03 9.02 -9.28
N LEU A 75 10.71 9.52 -8.09
CA LEU A 75 9.40 10.13 -7.84
C LEU A 75 9.16 11.36 -8.73
N ALA A 76 10.18 12.19 -8.92
CA ALA A 76 10.11 13.34 -9.82
C ALA A 76 9.89 12.93 -11.28
N ASP A 77 10.50 11.82 -11.74
CA ASP A 77 10.28 11.26 -13.09
C ASP A 77 8.79 10.90 -13.33
N PHE A 78 8.04 10.57 -12.26
CA PHE A 78 6.59 10.32 -12.32
C PHE A 78 5.72 11.53 -11.94
N GLY A 79 6.31 12.67 -11.59
CA GLY A 79 5.57 13.85 -11.11
C GLY A 79 5.01 13.72 -9.68
N ALA A 80 5.47 12.74 -8.91
CA ALA A 80 5.04 12.50 -7.53
C ALA A 80 5.86 13.35 -6.53
N ASP A 81 5.20 13.84 -5.48
CA ASP A 81 5.84 14.68 -4.46
C ASP A 81 6.59 13.86 -3.40
N ALA A 82 7.91 14.08 -3.31
CA ALA A 82 8.79 13.52 -2.30
C ALA A 82 8.84 14.34 -1.00
N SER A 83 8.31 15.57 -1.01
CA SER A 83 8.49 16.52 0.09
C SER A 83 7.87 16.05 1.42
N GLY A 84 8.46 16.52 2.52
CA GLY A 84 8.00 16.22 3.88
C GLY A 84 8.10 14.74 4.26
N PHE A 85 8.84 13.93 3.52
CA PHE A 85 9.10 12.53 3.88
C PHE A 85 10.11 12.44 5.02
N VAL A 86 9.83 11.55 5.97
CA VAL A 86 10.75 11.18 7.05
C VAL A 86 10.62 9.66 7.24
N GLY A 87 11.75 8.97 7.19
CA GLY A 87 11.84 7.54 7.43
C GLY A 87 11.45 7.21 8.87
N ARG A 88 10.76 6.08 9.05
CA ARG A 88 10.34 5.57 10.36
C ARG A 88 10.44 4.07 10.49
N GLU A 89 10.64 3.62 11.73
CA GLU A 89 10.64 2.22 12.09
C GLU A 89 9.21 1.63 12.07
N LEU A 90 9.09 0.36 11.68
CA LEU A 90 7.84 -0.38 11.73
C LEU A 90 7.57 -0.82 13.17
N LEU A 91 6.46 -0.35 13.74
CA LEU A 91 5.98 -0.71 15.06
C LEU A 91 4.69 -1.53 14.96
N ASP A 92 4.38 -2.31 16.00
CA ASP A 92 3.16 -3.13 16.08
C ASP A 92 1.89 -2.29 15.85
N GLU A 93 1.87 -1.05 16.36
CA GLU A 93 0.75 -0.15 16.19
C GLU A 93 0.47 0.22 14.72
N HIS A 94 1.51 0.33 13.89
CA HIS A 94 1.37 0.58 12.45
C HIS A 94 0.64 -0.60 11.80
N VAL A 95 1.06 -1.82 12.12
CA VAL A 95 0.46 -3.05 11.60
C VAL A 95 -0.97 -3.21 12.10
N ILE A 96 -1.23 -2.97 13.40
CA ILE A 96 -2.56 -3.07 14.01
C ILE A 96 -3.55 -2.14 13.31
N ARG A 97 -3.14 -0.89 13.03
CA ARG A 97 -3.98 0.15 12.44
C ARG A 97 -4.21 0.02 10.94
N ALA A 98 -3.30 -0.61 10.19
CA ALA A 98 -3.38 -0.72 8.74
C ALA A 98 -4.51 -1.65 8.28
N ASP A 99 -5.40 -1.24 7.39
CA ASP A 99 -6.42 -2.11 6.80
C ASP A 99 -5.86 -2.95 5.63
N LEU A 100 -4.76 -2.49 5.03
CA LEU A 100 -3.98 -3.17 4.01
C LEU A 100 -2.48 -2.91 4.26
N VAL A 101 -1.67 -3.97 4.28
CA VAL A 101 -0.21 -3.87 4.29
C VAL A 101 0.37 -4.44 3.01
N LEU A 102 1.17 -3.64 2.31
CA LEU A 102 1.85 -4.01 1.07
C LEU A 102 3.36 -4.01 1.28
N THR A 103 3.97 -5.18 1.21
CA THR A 103 5.41 -5.34 1.46
C THR A 103 6.21 -5.45 0.16
N ALA A 104 7.48 -5.04 0.20
CA ALA A 104 8.37 -5.17 -0.95
C ALA A 104 8.77 -6.63 -1.24
N THR A 105 8.91 -7.47 -0.22
CA THR A 105 9.36 -8.88 -0.35
C THR A 105 8.56 -9.79 0.56
N ARG A 106 8.73 -11.11 0.39
CA ARG A 106 8.07 -12.12 1.24
C ARG A 106 8.63 -12.14 2.65
N ASP A 107 9.90 -11.81 2.85
CA ASP A 107 10.51 -11.70 4.17
C ASP A 107 9.91 -10.54 4.97
N HIS A 108 9.72 -9.37 4.34
CA HIS A 108 9.00 -8.27 4.96
C HIS A 108 7.57 -8.67 5.32
N ARG A 109 6.89 -9.45 4.46
CA ARG A 109 5.55 -9.98 4.75
C ARG A 109 5.57 -10.89 5.97
N ALA A 110 6.53 -11.80 6.06
CA ALA A 110 6.68 -12.71 7.19
C ALA A 110 6.93 -11.94 8.50
N GLN A 111 7.78 -10.90 8.46
CA GLN A 111 8.03 -10.01 9.60
C GLN A 111 6.75 -9.30 10.04
N VAL A 112 6.00 -8.66 9.13
CA VAL A 112 4.72 -8.02 9.46
C VAL A 112 3.71 -9.01 10.07
N ILE A 113 3.61 -10.23 9.53
CA ILE A 113 2.70 -11.25 10.07
C ILE A 113 3.11 -11.67 11.49
N SER A 114 4.41 -11.75 11.77
CA SER A 114 4.90 -12.09 13.12
C SER A 114 4.55 -11.05 14.18
N MET A 115 4.28 -9.80 13.77
CA MET A 115 3.89 -8.69 14.66
C MET A 115 2.40 -8.68 15.01
N GLY A 116 1.56 -9.52 14.38
CA GLY A 116 0.14 -9.55 14.69
C GLY A 116 -0.64 -10.72 14.09
N HIS A 117 -1.30 -11.52 14.94
CA HIS A 117 -2.03 -12.73 14.55
C HIS A 117 -3.09 -12.51 13.45
N SER A 118 -3.73 -11.33 13.38
CA SER A 118 -4.75 -11.02 12.37
C SER A 118 -4.19 -10.35 11.10
N ALA A 119 -2.90 -10.02 11.05
CA ALA A 119 -2.29 -9.31 9.92
C ALA A 119 -2.22 -10.17 8.66
N GLY A 120 -2.25 -11.50 8.80
CA GLY A 120 -2.16 -12.45 7.69
C GLY A 120 -3.14 -12.14 6.55
N LEU A 121 -4.42 -11.91 6.84
CA LEU A 121 -5.46 -11.71 5.81
C LEU A 121 -5.35 -10.37 5.08
N ARG A 122 -4.60 -9.41 5.61
CA ARG A 122 -4.47 -8.05 5.05
C ARG A 122 -3.06 -7.68 4.63
N THR A 123 -2.10 -8.59 4.77
CA THR A 123 -0.68 -8.34 4.43
C THR A 123 -0.29 -9.16 3.21
N PHE A 124 0.12 -8.49 2.14
CA PHE A 124 0.55 -9.09 0.87
C PHE A 124 1.89 -8.47 0.45
N THR A 125 2.63 -9.11 -0.45
CA THR A 125 3.60 -8.34 -1.22
C THR A 125 2.88 -7.47 -2.25
N LEU A 126 3.48 -6.37 -2.72
CA LEU A 126 2.87 -5.50 -3.73
C LEU A 126 2.45 -6.28 -4.99
N LYS A 127 3.35 -7.12 -5.51
CA LYS A 127 3.13 -7.87 -6.75
C LYS A 127 2.19 -9.06 -6.55
N GLU A 128 2.21 -9.70 -5.37
CA GLU A 128 1.19 -10.69 -4.98
C GLU A 128 -0.21 -10.06 -5.00
N PHE A 129 -0.37 -8.91 -4.32
CA PHE A 129 -1.66 -8.22 -4.26
C PHE A 129 -2.14 -7.83 -5.65
N THR A 130 -1.24 -7.27 -6.46
CA THR A 130 -1.50 -6.91 -7.86
C THR A 130 -2.02 -8.09 -8.66
N ARG A 131 -1.34 -9.24 -8.56
CA ARG A 131 -1.72 -10.47 -9.26
C ARG A 131 -3.10 -10.98 -8.83
N LEU A 132 -3.42 -10.91 -7.54
CA LEU A 132 -4.73 -11.29 -7.02
C LEU A 132 -5.83 -10.32 -7.47
N VAL A 133 -5.55 -9.01 -7.40
CA VAL A 133 -6.48 -7.95 -7.83
C VAL A 133 -6.85 -8.09 -9.32
N ARG A 134 -5.90 -8.46 -10.18
CA ARG A 134 -6.16 -8.67 -11.61
C ARG A 134 -7.15 -9.81 -11.91
N ALA A 135 -7.35 -10.73 -10.96
CA ALA A 135 -8.31 -11.83 -11.09
C ALA A 135 -9.69 -11.52 -10.49
N ILE A 136 -9.85 -10.37 -9.82
CA ILE A 136 -11.12 -9.95 -9.23
C ILE A 136 -11.93 -9.21 -10.28
N ASP A 137 -13.18 -9.63 -10.51
CA ASP A 137 -14.12 -8.88 -11.33
C ASP A 137 -14.55 -7.61 -10.58
N PRO A 138 -14.23 -6.40 -11.09
CA PRO A 138 -14.56 -5.13 -10.42
C PRO A 138 -16.06 -4.92 -10.20
N ALA A 139 -16.93 -5.59 -10.95
CA ALA A 139 -18.39 -5.52 -10.78
C ALA A 139 -18.90 -6.26 -9.53
N THR A 140 -18.07 -7.11 -8.93
CA THR A 140 -18.37 -7.81 -7.67
C THR A 140 -18.02 -6.99 -6.42
N LEU A 141 -17.35 -5.85 -6.62
CA LEU A 141 -16.95 -4.94 -5.56
C LEU A 141 -17.99 -3.83 -5.39
N PRO A 142 -18.24 -3.34 -4.16
CA PRO A 142 -19.13 -2.21 -3.87
C PRO A 142 -18.92 -1.02 -4.82
N ASP A 143 -20.00 -0.41 -5.32
CA ASP A 143 -19.88 0.78 -6.17
C ASP A 143 -19.36 1.94 -5.31
N PRO A 144 -18.20 2.54 -5.65
CA PRO A 144 -17.61 3.60 -4.84
C PRO A 144 -18.47 4.87 -4.77
N ARG A 145 -19.44 5.07 -5.69
CA ARG A 145 -20.36 6.21 -5.68
C ARG A 145 -21.53 6.04 -4.71
N ASP A 146 -21.95 4.79 -4.50
CA ASP A 146 -23.11 4.47 -3.66
C ASP A 146 -22.69 4.07 -2.24
N GLU A 147 -21.66 3.21 -2.13
CA GLU A 147 -21.21 2.61 -0.87
C GLU A 147 -19.91 3.23 -0.34
N GLY A 148 -19.22 4.02 -1.17
CA GLY A 148 -17.99 4.71 -0.81
C GLY A 148 -16.71 3.92 -1.06
N VAL A 149 -15.61 4.65 -1.25
CA VAL A 149 -14.29 4.09 -1.57
C VAL A 149 -13.73 3.22 -0.43
N VAL A 150 -14.03 3.56 0.83
CA VAL A 150 -13.55 2.80 2.00
C VAL A 150 -14.13 1.39 2.03
N GLU A 151 -15.45 1.20 1.85
CA GLU A 151 -16.04 -0.14 1.87
C GLU A 151 -15.60 -0.95 0.65
N ARG A 152 -15.48 -0.30 -0.51
CA ARG A 152 -14.88 -0.92 -1.70
C ARG A 152 -13.46 -1.44 -1.43
N ALA A 153 -12.60 -0.63 -0.80
CA ALA A 153 -11.24 -1.02 -0.46
C ALA A 153 -11.21 -2.20 0.53
N ARG A 154 -12.10 -2.22 1.53
CA ARG A 154 -12.26 -3.35 2.47
C ARG A 154 -12.70 -4.61 1.75
N ALA A 155 -13.67 -4.53 0.85
CA ALA A 155 -14.13 -5.65 0.04
C ALA A 155 -13.02 -6.20 -0.86
N LEU A 156 -12.22 -5.33 -1.47
CA LEU A 156 -11.08 -5.73 -2.31
C LEU A 156 -10.06 -6.56 -1.53
N VAL A 157 -9.70 -6.14 -0.30
CA VAL A 157 -8.77 -6.88 0.56
C VAL A 157 -9.33 -8.26 0.91
N ARG A 158 -10.61 -8.34 1.27
CA ARG A 158 -11.28 -9.63 1.58
C ARG A 158 -11.27 -10.56 0.37
N ALA A 159 -11.59 -10.04 -0.81
CA ALA A 159 -11.59 -10.81 -2.05
C ALA A 159 -10.19 -11.30 -2.42
N ALA A 160 -9.16 -10.43 -2.33
CA ALA A 160 -7.78 -10.82 -2.57
C ALA A 160 -7.30 -11.90 -1.58
N ALA A 161 -7.67 -11.78 -0.29
CA ALA A 161 -7.34 -12.78 0.72
C ALA A 161 -7.95 -14.15 0.41
N ALA A 162 -9.20 -14.19 -0.07
CA ALA A 162 -9.87 -15.43 -0.46
C ALA A 162 -9.20 -16.13 -1.66
N LEU A 163 -8.56 -15.38 -2.55
CA LEU A 163 -7.85 -15.90 -3.73
C LEU A 163 -6.42 -16.38 -3.43
N ARG A 164 -5.86 -16.06 -2.25
CA ARG A 164 -4.42 -16.23 -1.94
C ARG A 164 -3.89 -17.68 -2.01
N GLY A 165 -4.74 -18.70 -1.98
CA GLY A 165 -4.34 -20.10 -2.16
C GLY A 165 -4.54 -20.67 -3.56
N TRP A 166 -5.26 -19.95 -4.43
CA TRP A 166 -5.72 -20.45 -5.72
C TRP A 166 -4.91 -19.92 -6.89
N LEU A 167 -4.35 -18.73 -6.72
CA LEU A 167 -3.49 -18.08 -7.70
C LEU A 167 -2.10 -18.04 -7.09
N LEU A 168 -1.23 -18.93 -7.56
CA LEU A 168 0.17 -18.98 -7.14
C LEU A 168 1.03 -18.17 -8.11
N ALA A 169 2.08 -17.57 -7.58
CA ALA A 169 3.10 -16.96 -8.41
C ALA A 169 3.87 -18.04 -9.20
N PRO A 170 4.36 -17.74 -10.41
CA PRO A 170 5.12 -18.70 -11.21
C PRO A 170 6.46 -19.07 -10.56
N THR A 171 7.05 -18.16 -9.78
CA THR A 171 8.23 -18.41 -8.94
C THR A 171 8.10 -17.67 -7.61
N ALA A 172 9.00 -17.97 -6.66
CA ALA A 172 8.99 -17.30 -5.36
C ALA A 172 9.33 -15.80 -5.45
N GLU A 173 10.18 -15.44 -6.41
CA GLU A 173 10.72 -14.09 -6.65
C GLU A 173 9.78 -13.23 -7.49
N ALA A 174 8.85 -13.86 -8.23
CA ALA A 174 7.93 -13.15 -9.12
C ALA A 174 7.03 -12.16 -8.37
N ASP A 175 6.83 -12.34 -7.06
CA ASP A 175 6.04 -11.46 -6.20
C ASP A 175 6.91 -10.45 -5.42
N GLU A 176 8.22 -10.37 -5.66
CA GLU A 176 9.15 -9.48 -4.94
C GLU A 176 9.57 -8.26 -5.75
N VAL A 177 9.85 -7.16 -5.05
CA VAL A 177 10.47 -5.93 -5.57
C VAL A 177 11.90 -5.86 -5.04
N TYR A 178 12.86 -5.99 -5.95
CA TYR A 178 14.29 -6.01 -5.63
C TYR A 178 14.76 -4.71 -4.97
N ASP A 179 15.73 -4.81 -4.06
CA ASP A 179 16.26 -3.67 -3.34
C ASP A 179 17.24 -2.84 -4.18
N PRO A 180 16.94 -1.56 -4.50
CA PRO A 180 17.86 -0.73 -5.25
C PRO A 180 18.92 -0.06 -4.37
N TYR A 181 18.91 -0.23 -3.04
CA TYR A 181 19.83 0.46 -2.15
C TYR A 181 21.30 0.23 -2.53
N GLY A 182 22.06 1.32 -2.73
CA GLY A 182 23.46 1.28 -3.17
C GLY A 182 23.66 1.02 -4.67
N ALA A 183 22.59 0.85 -5.46
CA ALA A 183 22.67 0.66 -6.89
C ALA A 183 22.64 2.00 -7.68
N PRO A 184 23.04 2.01 -8.96
CA PRO A 184 22.94 3.19 -9.82
C PRO A 184 21.49 3.62 -10.09
N ILE A 185 21.30 4.90 -10.44
CA ILE A 185 19.98 5.49 -10.78
C ILE A 185 19.19 4.70 -11.84
N THR A 186 19.86 4.04 -12.79
CA THR A 186 19.20 3.22 -13.81
C THR A 186 18.45 2.03 -13.20
N PHE A 187 18.99 1.43 -12.15
CA PHE A 187 18.31 0.35 -11.44
C PHE A 187 17.15 0.90 -10.59
N PHE A 188 17.34 2.05 -9.94
CA PHE A 188 16.26 2.76 -9.25
C PHE A 188 15.07 3.05 -10.17
N ARG A 189 15.31 3.55 -11.38
CA ARG A 189 14.27 3.80 -12.39
C ARG A 189 13.54 2.53 -12.78
N SER A 190 14.27 1.43 -13.02
CA SER A 190 13.66 0.12 -13.29
C SER A 190 12.74 -0.33 -12.15
N ILE A 191 13.13 -0.12 -10.89
CA ILE A 191 12.29 -0.42 -9.72
C ILE A 191 11.09 0.53 -9.62
N GLY A 192 11.27 1.81 -9.94
CA GLY A 192 10.18 2.78 -10.03
C GLY A 192 9.13 2.39 -11.06
N ASP A 193 9.57 2.01 -12.27
CA ASP A 193 8.69 1.52 -13.35
C ASP A 193 7.93 0.27 -12.92
N GLU A 194 8.63 -0.70 -12.31
CA GLU A 194 8.03 -1.93 -11.80
C GLU A 194 6.95 -1.64 -10.73
N ILE A 195 7.25 -0.76 -9.77
CA ILE A 195 6.31 -0.35 -8.72
C ILE A 195 5.10 0.35 -9.34
N ASN A 196 5.31 1.30 -10.26
CA ASN A 196 4.23 2.04 -10.89
C ASN A 196 3.29 1.12 -11.68
N GLN A 197 3.85 0.19 -12.48
CA GLN A 197 3.08 -0.80 -13.22
C GLN A 197 2.29 -1.77 -12.32
N ALA A 198 2.85 -2.11 -11.15
CA ALA A 198 2.16 -2.93 -10.17
C ALA A 198 1.01 -2.16 -9.47
N LEU A 199 1.20 -0.88 -9.19
CA LEU A 199 0.22 -0.05 -8.50
C LEU A 199 -1.02 0.28 -9.33
N ASP A 200 -0.88 0.48 -10.65
CA ASP A 200 -2.01 0.88 -11.50
C ASP A 200 -3.29 0.02 -11.35
N PRO A 201 -3.24 -1.33 -11.47
CA PRO A 201 -4.42 -2.17 -11.25
C PRO A 201 -4.92 -2.12 -9.80
N VAL A 202 -4.02 -1.95 -8.82
CA VAL A 202 -4.37 -1.86 -7.40
C VAL A 202 -5.17 -0.59 -7.13
N VAL A 203 -4.67 0.58 -7.56
CA VAL A 203 -5.33 1.86 -7.36
C VAL A 203 -6.64 1.92 -8.16
N THR A 204 -6.66 1.38 -9.38
CA THR A 204 -7.89 1.27 -10.17
C THR A 204 -8.95 0.42 -9.46
N ALA A 205 -8.58 -0.71 -8.86
CA ALA A 205 -9.52 -1.54 -8.12
C ALA A 205 -10.01 -0.89 -6.83
N LEU A 206 -9.11 -0.22 -6.09
CA LEU A 206 -9.43 0.52 -4.85
C LEU A 206 -10.45 1.63 -5.11
N THR A 207 -10.24 2.41 -6.17
CA THR A 207 -11.03 3.61 -6.46
C THR A 207 -12.24 3.37 -7.36
N GLY A 208 -12.21 2.30 -8.16
CA GLY A 208 -13.16 2.10 -9.27
C GLY A 208 -12.93 3.06 -10.46
N VAL A 209 -11.86 3.87 -10.42
CA VAL A 209 -11.52 4.87 -11.43
C VAL A 209 -10.22 4.47 -12.12
N ARG A 210 -10.25 4.39 -13.45
CA ARG A 210 -9.04 4.10 -14.24
C ARG A 210 -8.10 5.31 -14.26
N ALA A 211 -6.81 5.06 -14.46
CA ALA A 211 -5.88 6.15 -14.74
C ALA A 211 -6.39 6.98 -15.94
N PRO A 212 -6.21 8.32 -15.91
CA PRO A 212 -6.47 9.14 -17.08
C PRO A 212 -5.63 8.63 -18.26
N SER A 213 -6.23 8.59 -19.45
CA SER A 213 -5.52 8.23 -20.68
C SER A 213 -4.49 9.32 -20.96
N SER A 214 -3.20 8.95 -20.98
CA SER A 214 -2.10 9.84 -21.37
C SER A 214 -2.15 10.20 -22.85
#